data_AF-A0A959SNK5-F1
#
_entry.id   AF-A0A959SNK5-F1
#
_cell.length_a   1.000
_cell.length_b   1.000
_cell.length_c   1.000
_cell.angle_alpha   90.00
_cell.angle_beta   90.00
_cell.angle_gamma   90.00
#
_symmetry.space_group_name_H-M   'P 1'
#
loop_
_entity.id
_entity.type
_entity.pdbx_description
1 polymer ?
#
loop_
_entity_poly.entity_id
_entity_poly.type
_entity_poly.pdbx_seq_one_letter_code
_entity_poly.pdbx_strand_id
1 'polypeptide(L)' 'MKPHPITTLGLKLDELELILRERRPIALAKDAQQAVKRSHAYLRDRLKKSDAPIYGINTGFGSLADTSVPKDKLAQLQKN' A
#
# COMPACT_ATOMS: atom_id res chain seq x y z
N MET A 1 -3.31 -4.55 27.17
CA MET A 1 -2.06 -3.84 26.79
C MET A 1 -2.37 -2.85 25.67
N LYS A 2 -1.89 -1.59 25.74
CA LYS A 2 -2.19 -0.58 24.71
C LYS A 2 -1.36 -0.82 23.44
N PRO A 3 -1.97 -0.89 22.24
CA PRO A 3 -1.22 -1.08 20.99
C PRO A 3 -0.18 0.03 20.75
N HIS A 4 0.94 -0.32 20.12
CA HIS A 4 1.91 0.65 19.63
C HIS A 4 1.35 1.34 18.36
N PRO A 5 1.34 2.68 18.30
CA PRO A 5 0.78 3.41 17.16
C PRO A 5 1.76 3.46 15.98
N ILE A 6 1.32 3.08 14.78
CA ILE A 6 2.04 3.29 13.53
C ILE A 6 1.57 4.61 12.91
N THR A 7 2.49 5.56 12.78
CA THR A 7 2.24 6.93 12.28
C THR A 7 2.95 7.16 10.95
N THR A 8 2.87 8.39 10.43
CA THR A 8 3.58 8.81 9.22
C THR A 8 5.06 9.13 9.41
N LEU A 9 5.58 9.15 10.65
CA LEU A 9 6.96 9.56 10.96
C LEU A 9 7.98 8.42 10.90
N GLY A 10 7.52 7.17 10.75
CA GLY A 10 8.38 5.98 10.79
C GLY A 10 8.60 5.45 12.20
N LEU A 11 9.34 4.33 12.30
CA LEU A 11 9.70 3.67 13.57
C LEU A 11 11.20 3.76 13.79
N LYS A 12 11.61 4.05 15.03
CA LYS A 12 13.01 3.86 15.42
C LYS A 12 13.31 2.38 15.66
N LEU A 13 14.59 2.01 15.61
CA LEU A 13 15.03 0.62 15.76
C LEU A 13 14.79 0.07 17.18
N ASP A 14 14.94 0.90 18.20
CA ASP A 14 14.64 0.56 19.60
C ASP A 14 13.13 0.33 19.82
N GLU A 15 12.28 1.12 19.18
CA GLU A 15 10.83 0.91 19.18
C GLU A 15 10.45 -0.42 18.50
N LEU A 16 11.09 -0.72 17.37
CA LEU A 16 10.89 -1.99 16.64
C LEU A 16 11.32 -3.19 17.49
N GLU A 17 12.50 -3.14 18.11
CA GLU A 17 13.00 -4.19 18.99
C GLU A 17 12.01 -4.49 20.12
N LEU A 18 11.49 -3.44 20.77
CA LEU A 18 10.50 -3.56 21.84
C LEU A 18 9.21 -4.23 21.36
N ILE A 19 8.68 -3.80 20.20
CA ILE A 19 7.47 -4.36 19.61
C ILE A 19 7.63 -5.86 19.37
N LEU A 20 8.77 -6.27 18.81
CA LEU A 20 9.06 -7.67 18.48
C LEU A 20 9.24 -8.52 19.74
N ARG A 21 10.08 -8.06 20.68
CA ARG A 21 10.41 -8.78 21.92
C ARG A 21 9.17 -9.01 22.79
N GLU A 22 8.30 -8.01 22.89
CA GLU A 22 7.11 -8.05 23.74
C GLU A 22 5.87 -8.58 23.02
N ARG A 23 5.98 -8.91 21.71
CA ARG A 23 4.84 -9.23 20.84
C ARG A 23 3.72 -8.21 20.99
N ARG A 24 4.09 -6.93 21.04
CA ARG A 24 3.17 -5.85 21.34
C ARG A 24 2.18 -5.68 20.19
N PRO A 25 0.86 -5.61 20.46
CA PRO A 25 -0.11 -5.29 19.42
C PRO A 25 0.22 -3.93 18.79
N ILE A 26 -0.02 -3.80 17.49
CA ILE A 26 0.15 -2.54 16.76
C ILE A 26 -1.19 -2.03 16.25
N ALA A 27 -1.31 -0.72 16.06
CA ALA A 27 -2.49 -0.10 15.46
C ALA A 27 -2.10 1.09 14.60
N LEU A 28 -2.80 1.31 13.49
CA LEU A 28 -2.61 2.52 12.68
C LEU A 28 -3.16 3.74 13.44
N ALA A 29 -2.33 4.76 13.59
CA ALA A 29 -2.77 6.07 14.06
C ALA A 29 -3.62 6.79 13.02
N LYS A 30 -4.37 7.83 13.44
CA LYS A 30 -5.32 8.55 12.58
C LYS A 30 -4.65 9.16 11.35
N ASP A 31 -3.45 9.70 11.49
CA ASP A 31 -2.67 10.30 10.41
C ASP A 31 -2.28 9.25 9.35
N ALA A 32 -1.80 8.08 9.78
CA ALA A 32 -1.46 6.96 8.90
C ALA A 32 -2.70 6.42 8.17
N GLN A 33 -3.82 6.24 8.88
CA GLN A 33 -5.09 5.83 8.25
C GLN A 33 -5.54 6.81 7.18
N GLN A 34 -5.44 8.12 7.45
CA GLN A 34 -5.79 9.15 6.47
C GLN A 34 -4.82 9.16 5.28
N ALA A 35 -3.52 8.98 5.52
CA ALA A 35 -2.52 8.91 4.46
C ALA A 35 -2.79 7.74 3.49
N VAL A 36 -3.09 6.54 4.02
CA VAL A 36 -3.47 5.37 3.21
C VAL A 36 -4.73 5.64 2.39
N LYS A 37 -5.78 6.20 3.02
CA LYS A 37 -7.03 6.55 2.32
C LYS A 37 -6.81 7.55 1.19
N ARG A 38 -6.01 8.60 1.43
CA ARG A 38 -5.67 9.61 0.40
C ARG A 38 -4.90 8.99 -0.76
N SER A 39 -3.87 8.17 -0.47
CA SER A 39 -3.07 7.49 -1.48
C SER A 39 -3.94 6.60 -2.37
N HIS A 40 -4.80 5.78 -1.76
CA HIS A 40 -5.71 4.90 -2.50
C HIS A 40 -6.73 5.70 -3.34
N ALA A 41 -7.31 6.76 -2.79
CA ALA A 41 -8.27 7.61 -3.51
C ALA A 41 -7.63 8.28 -4.73
N TYR A 42 -6.41 8.81 -4.59
CA TYR A 42 -5.65 9.38 -5.69
C TYR A 42 -5.43 8.37 -6.81
N LEU A 43 -4.96 7.17 -6.48
CA LEU A 43 -4.72 6.12 -7.48
C LEU A 43 -6.01 5.73 -8.20
N ARG A 44 -7.12 5.55 -7.46
CA ARG A 44 -8.42 5.22 -8.04
C ARG A 44 -8.93 6.30 -8.99
N ASP A 45 -8.73 7.57 -8.65
CA ASP A 45 -9.11 8.70 -9.51
C ASP A 45 -8.26 8.73 -10.80
N ARG A 46 -6.94 8.51 -10.68
CA ARG A 46 -6.02 8.44 -11.83
C ARG A 46 -6.42 7.34 -12.82
N LEU A 47 -6.72 6.14 -12.33
CA LEU A 47 -7.15 5.00 -13.16
C LEU A 47 -8.52 5.19 -13.83
N LYS A 48 -9.35 6.11 -13.33
CA LYS A 48 -10.62 6.49 -13.97
C LYS A 48 -10.42 7.51 -15.09
N LYS A 49 -9.48 8.44 -14.90
CA LYS A 49 -9.25 9.58 -15.80
C LYS A 49 -8.27 9.30 -16.94
N SER A 50 -7.46 8.25 -16.81
CA SER A 50 -6.41 7.92 -17.78
C SER A 50 -6.16 6.42 -17.82
N ASP A 51 -5.85 5.92 -19.02
CA ASP A 51 -5.34 4.57 -19.24
C ASP A 51 -3.81 4.54 -19.34
N ALA A 52 -3.13 5.59 -18.85
CA ALA A 52 -1.67 5.62 -18.78
C ALA A 52 -1.15 4.39 -18.01
N PRO A 53 -0.08 3.74 -18.50
CA PRO A 53 0.50 2.57 -17.84
C PRO A 53 1.12 2.96 -16.49
N ILE A 54 0.81 2.17 -15.47
CA ILE A 54 1.34 2.26 -14.11
C ILE A 54 1.83 0.85 -13.74
N TYR A 55 3.12 0.77 -13.45
CA TYR A 55 3.83 -0.48 -13.17
C TYR A 55 3.14 -1.32 -12.09
N GLY A 56 2.81 -2.57 -12.39
CA GLY A 56 2.19 -3.51 -11.45
C GLY A 56 0.76 -3.14 -11.02
N ILE A 57 0.14 -2.12 -11.63
CA ILE A 57 -1.24 -1.73 -11.34
C ILE A 57 -2.14 -2.06 -12.53
N ASN A 58 -1.87 -1.47 -13.69
CA ASN A 58 -2.54 -1.77 -14.97
C ASN A 58 -1.53 -2.19 -16.03
N THR A 59 -0.38 -2.70 -15.60
CA THR A 59 0.64 -3.31 -16.45
C THR A 59 1.10 -4.63 -15.83
N GLY A 60 1.85 -5.44 -16.58
CA GLY A 60 2.51 -6.61 -16.03
C GLY A 60 3.67 -6.28 -15.09
N PHE A 61 4.31 -7.34 -14.57
CA PHE A 61 5.49 -7.25 -13.72
C PHE A 61 6.75 -7.67 -14.49
N GLY A 62 7.92 -7.19 -14.07
CA GLY A 62 9.21 -7.60 -14.64
C GLY A 62 9.30 -7.34 -16.15
N SER A 63 9.58 -8.37 -16.94
CA SER A 63 9.68 -8.26 -18.41
C SER A 63 8.38 -7.83 -19.09
N LEU A 64 7.24 -7.84 -18.39
CA LEU A 64 5.95 -7.40 -18.87
C LEU A 64 5.58 -5.98 -18.39
N ALA A 65 6.54 -5.22 -17.85
CA ALA A 65 6.33 -3.85 -17.34
C ALA A 65 5.68 -2.91 -18.37
N ASP A 66 5.99 -3.12 -19.66
CA ASP A 66 5.46 -2.30 -20.77
C ASP A 66 4.14 -2.84 -21.35
N THR A 67 3.62 -3.95 -20.80
CA THR A 67 2.39 -4.58 -21.28
C THR A 67 1.20 -4.11 -20.45
N SER A 68 0.32 -3.28 -21.04
CA SER A 68 -0.93 -2.85 -20.41
C SER A 68 -1.90 -4.02 -20.19
N VAL A 69 -2.56 -4.03 -19.03
CA VAL A 69 -3.53 -5.04 -18.62
C VAL A 69 -4.95 -4.43 -18.60
N PRO A 70 -5.92 -5.07 -19.28
CA PRO A 70 -7.32 -4.64 -19.25
C PRO A 70 -7.93 -4.55 -17.84
N LYS A 71 -8.87 -3.60 -17.64
CA LYS A 71 -9.49 -3.32 -16.33
C LYS A 71 -10.19 -4.52 -15.70
N ASP A 72 -10.82 -5.36 -16.52
CA ASP A 72 -11.50 -6.60 -16.13
C ASP A 72 -10.53 -7.71 -15.69
N LYS A 73 -9.26 -7.62 -16.07
CA LYS A 73 -8.21 -8.60 -15.72
C LYS A 73 -7.35 -8.19 -14.51
N LEU A 74 -7.53 -6.97 -13.98
CA LEU A 74 -6.68 -6.46 -12.89
C LEU A 74 -6.79 -7.28 -11.60
N ALA A 75 -8.00 -7.76 -11.25
CA ALA A 75 -8.16 -8.59 -10.07
C ALA A 75 -7.42 -9.93 -10.20
N GLN A 76 -7.40 -10.52 -11.40
CA GLN A 76 -6.65 -11.75 -11.67
C GLN A 76 -5.14 -11.49 -11.68
N LEU A 77 -4.70 -10.36 -12.26
CA LEU A 77 -3.29 -9.94 -12.24
C LEU A 77 -2.74 -9.88 -10.82
N GLN A 78 -3.47 -9.29 -9.87
CA GLN A 78 -3.00 -9.12 -8.48
C GLN A 78 -3.03 -10.43 -7.66
N LYS A 79 -3.65 -11.50 -8.18
CA LYS A 79 -3.70 -12.81 -7.53
C LYS A 79 -2.58 -13.75 -8.00
N ASN A 80 -2.12 -13.58 -9.24
CA ASN A 80 -1.07 -14.39 -9.86
C ASN A 80 0.32 -13.89 -9.48
#